data_AF-A0A7Z0SSR6-F1
#
_entry.id   AF-A0A7Z0SSR6-F1
#
_cell.length_a   1.000
_cell.length_b   1.000
_cell.length_c   1.000
_cell.angle_alpha   90.00
_cell.angle_beta   90.00
_cell.angle_gamma   90.00
#
_symmetry.space_group_name_H-M   'P 1'
#
loop_
_entity.id
_entity.type
_entity.pdbx_description
1 polymer ?
#
loop_
_entity_poly.entity_id
_entity_poly.type
_entity_poly.pdbx_seq_one_letter_code
_entity_poly.pdbx_strand_id
1 'polypeptide(L)' 'MESRLLEILVCPLCKGPLQHDRDHHELICRADKLAFPIRDGIPVMLENEARELNPGASKTTAATEQPGQA' A
#
# COMPACT_ATOMS: atom_id res chain seq x y z
N MET A 1 5.19 -28.73 -13.59
CA MET A 1 5.71 -27.38 -13.93
C MET A 1 5.61 -26.56 -12.64
N GLU A 2 6.57 -26.72 -11.73
CA GLU A 2 6.34 -26.48 -10.29
C GLU A 2 7.09 -25.27 -9.68
N SER A 3 7.43 -24.21 -10.43
CA SER A 3 8.36 -23.20 -9.87
C SER A 3 8.14 -21.73 -10.22
N ARG A 4 6.90 -21.26 -10.46
CA ARG A 4 6.66 -19.82 -10.73
C ARG A 4 5.63 -19.11 -9.85
N LEU A 5 5.04 -19.78 -8.86
CA LEU A 5 3.87 -19.21 -8.19
C LEU A 5 4.20 -18.14 -7.13
N LEU A 6 5.43 -18.11 -6.62
CA LEU A 6 5.87 -17.20 -5.55
C LEU A 6 6.65 -15.96 -6.06
N GLU A 7 6.78 -15.81 -7.38
CA GLU A 7 7.48 -14.68 -8.02
C GLU A 7 6.56 -13.46 -8.29
N ILE A 8 5.30 -13.48 -7.82
CA ILE A 8 4.20 -12.62 -8.32
C ILE A 8 3.74 -11.56 -7.28
N LEU A 9 4.49 -11.31 -6.19
CA LEU A 9 4.14 -10.22 -5.28
C LEU A 9 4.57 -8.87 -5.87
N VAL A 10 3.67 -8.32 -6.70
CA VAL A 10 3.77 -6.99 -7.31
C VAL A 10 2.84 -6.00 -6.63
N CYS A 11 3.10 -4.70 -6.80
CA CYS A 11 2.20 -3.67 -6.28
C CYS A 11 0.78 -3.85 -6.85
N PRO A 12 -0.28 -3.80 -6.02
CA PRO A 12 -1.66 -3.92 -6.53
C PRO A 12 -2.04 -2.78 -7.48
N LEU A 13 -1.42 -1.60 -7.36
CA LEU A 13 -1.71 -0.44 -8.20
C LEU A 13 -0.90 -0.43 -9.50
N CYS A 14 0.42 -0.27 -9.41
CA CYS A 14 1.27 -0.12 -10.59
C CYS A 14 1.78 -1.44 -11.20
N LYS A 15 1.54 -2.59 -10.56
CA LYS A 15 2.11 -3.90 -10.92
C LYS A 15 3.64 -3.93 -10.95
N GLY A 16 4.28 -2.93 -10.36
CA GLY A 16 5.73 -2.83 -10.25
C GLY A 16 6.32 -3.69 -9.12
N PRO A 17 7.65 -3.75 -9.05
CA PRO A 17 8.35 -4.50 -8.01
C PRO A 17 8.12 -3.89 -6.63
N LEU A 18 7.96 -4.74 -5.62
CA LEU A 18 7.89 -4.36 -4.22
C LEU A 18 9.22 -4.69 -3.53
N GLN A 19 9.68 -3.78 -2.67
CA GLN A 19 10.85 -3.99 -1.82
C GLN A 19 10.37 -4.41 -0.43
N HIS A 20 10.76 -5.59 0.03
CA HIS A 20 10.45 -6.03 1.39
C HIS A 20 11.37 -5.33 2.40
N ASP A 21 10.77 -4.56 3.28
CA ASP A 21 11.40 -4.00 4.46
C ASP A 21 11.21 -4.95 5.64
N ARG A 22 12.29 -5.64 6.03
CA ARG A 22 12.25 -6.64 7.11
C ARG A 22 12.31 -6.00 8.50
N ASP A 23 12.80 -4.77 8.60
CA ASP A 23 12.95 -4.06 9.86
C ASP A 23 11.57 -3.55 10.32
N HIS A 24 10.79 -3.03 9.38
CA HIS A 24 9.44 -2.52 9.61
C HIS A 24 8.33 -3.53 9.30
N HIS A 25 8.66 -4.67 8.69
CA HIS A 25 7.69 -5.68 8.26
C HIS A 25 6.67 -5.10 7.26
N GLU A 26 7.17 -4.41 6.24
CA GLU A 26 6.38 -3.71 5.21
C GLU A 26 6.86 -4.06 3.79
N LEU A 27 6.00 -3.89 2.79
CA LEU A 27 6.34 -3.94 1.37
C LEU A 27 6.30 -2.55 0.77
N ILE A 28 7.46 -2.03 0.40
CA ILE A 28 7.63 -0.68 -0.15
C ILE A 28 7.50 -0.71 -1.68
N CYS A 29 6.55 0.06 -2.21
CA CYS A 29 6.50 0.42 -3.61
C CYS A 29 7.12 1.80 -3.81
N ARG A 30 8.26 1.88 -4.52
CA ARG A 30 8.89 3.17 -4.84
C ARG A 30 8.17 3.97 -5.93
N ALA A 31 7.45 3.29 -6.82
CA ALA A 31 6.71 3.95 -7.90
C ALA A 31 5.55 4.77 -7.35
N ASP A 32 4.71 4.14 -6.53
CA ASP A 32 3.55 4.78 -5.88
C ASP A 32 3.93 5.53 -4.59
N LYS A 33 5.16 5.33 -4.09
CA LYS A 33 5.64 5.87 -2.80
C LYS A 33 4.76 5.43 -1.63
N LEU A 34 4.35 4.17 -1.64
CA LEU A 34 3.51 3.55 -0.61
C LEU A 34 4.25 2.41 0.07
N ALA A 35 3.95 2.16 1.33
CA ALA A 35 4.43 1.03 2.11
C ALA A 35 3.24 0.23 2.64
N PHE A 36 3.13 -1.04 2.24
CA PHE A 36 2.05 -1.95 2.63
C PHE A 36 2.48 -2.78 3.84
N PRO A 37 1.78 -2.73 4.98
CA PRO A 37 2.19 -3.46 6.17
C PRO A 37 1.96 -4.97 6.04
N ILE A 38 2.78 -5.78 6.71
CA ILE A 38 2.63 -7.23 6.81
C ILE A 38 2.15 -7.57 8.22
N ARG A 39 0.91 -8.06 8.31
CA ARG A 39 0.28 -8.45 9.59
C ARG A 39 0.11 -9.96 9.60
N ASP A 40 0.62 -10.63 10.65
CA ASP A 40 0.55 -12.10 10.77
C ASP A 40 1.20 -12.86 9.59
N GLY A 41 2.21 -12.26 8.95
CA GLY A 41 2.83 -12.81 7.73
C GLY A 41 2.00 -12.62 6.46
N ILE A 42 0.85 -11.94 6.53
CA ILE A 42 -0.02 -11.63 5.39
C ILE A 42 0.18 -10.17 4.98
N PRO A 43 0.61 -9.90 3.74
CA PRO A 43 0.71 -8.53 3.22
C PRO A 43 -0.68 -7.89 3.10
N VAL A 44 -0.87 -6.74 3.75
CA VAL A 44 -2.10 -5.95 3.65
C VAL A 44 -1.99 -5.02 2.45
N MET A 45 -2.40 -5.51 1.28
CA MET A 45 -2.35 -4.79 0.00
C MET A 45 -3.55 -3.84 -0.20
N LEU A 46 -3.93 -3.11 0.85
CA LEU A 46 -5.01 -2.14 0.82
C LEU A 46 -4.45 -0.72 0.80
N GLU A 47 -4.94 0.12 -0.11
CA GLU A 47 -4.51 1.52 -0.23
C GLU A 47 -4.75 2.33 1.05
N ASN A 48 -5.86 2.08 1.76
CA ASN A 48 -6.22 2.79 2.98
C ASN A 48 -5.35 2.38 4.19
N GLU A 49 -4.72 1.21 4.12
CA GLU A 49 -3.77 0.73 5.13
C GLU A 49 -2.32 1.03 4.73
N ALA A 50 -2.07 1.43 3.49
CA ALA A 50 -0.75 1.73 2.99
C ALA A 50 -0.24 3.06 3.57
N ARG A 51 1.00 3.05 4.04
CA ARG A 51 1.67 4.23 4.56
C ARG A 51 2.35 4.99 3.43
N GLU A 52 2.07 6.27 3.29
CA GLU A 52 2.73 7.13 2.32
C GLU A 52 4.18 7.40 2.73
N LEU A 53 5.13 7.18 1.82
CA LEU A 53 6.56 7.43 2.02
C LEU A 53 6.94 8.89 1.73
N ASN A 54 6.01 9.68 1.19
CA ASN A 54 6.22 11.11 0.98
C ASN A 54 5.43 11.92 2.05
N PRO A 55 6.09 12.44 3.09
CA PRO A 55 5.43 13.26 4.11
C PRO A 55 5.02 14.67 3.63
N GLY A 56 5.14 14.99 2.33
CA GLY A 56 4.89 16.34 1.79
C GLY A 56 3.63 16.52 0.93
N ALA A 57 2.81 15.50 0.71
CA ALA A 57 1.59 15.59 -0.09
C ALA A 57 0.35 15.22 0.74
N SER A 58 0.21 15.87 1.89
CA SER A 58 -0.97 15.73 2.75
C SER A 58 -2.23 16.11 1.97
N LYS A 59 -3.10 15.12 1.78
CA LYS A 59 -4.54 15.19 1.53
C LYS A 59 -5.14 16.60 1.41
N THR A 60 -5.47 16.99 0.18
CA THR A 60 -6.61 17.87 -0.11
C THR A 60 -7.45 17.09 -1.12
N THR A 61 -8.46 16.33 -0.71
CA THR A 61 -9.90 16.64 -0.74
C THR A 61 -10.55 15.25 -0.53
N ALA A 62 -11.54 14.95 0.32
CA ALA A 62 -12.83 15.58 0.50
C ALA A 62 -13.44 15.12 1.83
N ALA A 63 -13.51 16.03 2.82
CA ALA A 63 -14.59 16.04 3.78
C ALA A 63 -15.61 17.05 3.25
N THR A 64 -16.54 16.58 2.43
CA THR A 64 -17.69 17.34 1.91
C THR A 64 -18.61 16.25 1.32
N GLU A 65 -19.81 15.96 1.81
CA GLU A 65 -20.80 16.72 2.58
C GLU A 65 -21.69 15.75 3.38
N GLN A 66 -22.06 16.09 4.62
CA GLN A 66 -23.27 15.58 5.26
C GLN A 66 -24.41 16.57 4.99
N PRO A 67 -25.44 16.24 4.18
CA PRO A 67 -26.73 16.92 4.26
C PRO A 67 -27.68 16.04 5.08
N GLY A 68 -27.78 16.35 6.37
CA GLY A 68 -28.71 15.72 7.30
C GLY A 68 -29.11 16.71 8.37
N GLN A 69 -29.72 17.81 7.95
CA GLN A 69 -30.19 18.87 8.84
C GLN A 69 -31.64 19.23 8.48
N ALA A 70 -32.58 18.58 9.18
CA ALA A 70 -33.94 19.01 9.55
C ALA A 70 -34.82 17.77 9.78
#